data_AF-A0A914J541-F1
#
_entry.id   AF-A0A914J541-F1
#
_cell.length_a   1.000
_cell.length_b   1.000
_cell.length_c   1.000
_cell.angle_alpha   90.00
_cell.angle_beta   90.00
_cell.angle_gamma   90.00
#
_symmetry.space_group_name_H-M   'P 1'
#
loop_
_entity.id
_entity.type
_entity.pdbx_description
1 polymer ?
#
loop_
_entity_poly.entity_id
_entity_poly.type
_entity_poly.pdbx_seq_one_letter_code
_entity_poly.pdbx_strand_id
1 'polypeptide(L)'
;MIIGGFLASKLGPKTAAMFGCAIMNGGVFLSSYTVKKSLVWFLVTYGIMFGFGQGIAYVVAVSSVINWAPESVGLFSGLVAGAFGVSAAIFTPIQTHLVNPENFQSDSDGYLSESVLLDRVPQVFQLLSFIFAIMQTVGLVFICDPPLEVKESNEQRRPKVRRCLSDSVVEDPSWRWLGEVDSKSESSSSDSSFQPRKRTKNPRKIIALNVPLIETDVEFDNFIDDESDNEENEKIIVSDMGIKQVLQSWTFYALFLTLFCCSFYGNLYYNLYKTFANTFIDDDMFMAGAFSAGTVANALARIGWGIVADKFSFQCALTTATSFASLLLFTMPLTQYAGRMMYLVWLILMFICVAANQSLFITAAVKCFGSKHKAINYGFLILSTTISGIMLSAICQTLLSKIGYTWMFISAAIFAFLALVTTCVTRYTPQGRVISIKKRAIKKNLKKTKMYTLTLNYAFDRSRPSSCDKLLILLRFA
;
A
#
# COMPACT_ATOMS: atom_id res chain seq x y z
N MET A 1 7.06 7.84 -13.45
CA MET A 1 5.86 7.52 -12.64
C MET A 1 4.88 8.68 -12.57
N ILE A 2 5.29 9.90 -12.20
CA ILE A 2 4.41 11.08 -12.16
C ILE A 2 3.62 11.28 -13.47
N ILE A 3 4.34 11.28 -14.60
CA ILE A 3 3.75 11.47 -15.94
C ILE A 3 2.76 10.35 -16.28
N GLY A 4 3.06 9.10 -15.92
CA GLY A 4 2.15 7.97 -16.13
C GLY A 4 0.84 8.14 -15.37
N GLY A 5 0.88 8.67 -14.15
CA GLY A 5 -0.33 8.98 -13.38
C GLY A 5 -1.20 10.05 -14.05
N PHE A 6 -0.58 11.13 -14.55
CA PHE A 6 -1.31 12.15 -15.32
C PHE A 6 -1.88 11.60 -16.62
N LEU A 7 -1.09 10.82 -17.36
CA LEU A 7 -1.49 10.26 -18.64
C LEU A 7 -2.67 9.31 -18.48
N ALA A 8 -2.64 8.44 -17.45
CA ALA A 8 -3.75 7.54 -17.15
C ALA A 8 -5.02 8.27 -16.72
N SER A 9 -4.90 9.39 -15.99
CA SER A 9 -6.06 10.19 -15.59
C SER A 9 -6.75 10.89 -16.77
N LYS A 10 -6.00 11.23 -17.84
CA LYS A 10 -6.52 11.96 -19.01
C LYS A 10 -6.94 11.04 -20.16
N LEU A 11 -6.15 10.02 -20.46
CA LEU A 11 -6.31 9.15 -21.64
C LEU A 11 -6.80 7.74 -21.29
N GLY A 12 -6.96 7.43 -20.00
CA GLY A 12 -7.27 6.11 -19.49
C GLY A 12 -6.03 5.22 -19.30
N PRO A 13 -6.15 4.16 -18.47
CA PRO A 13 -5.03 3.30 -18.10
C PRO A 13 -4.44 2.54 -19.28
N LYS A 14 -5.27 1.98 -20.17
CA LYS A 14 -4.79 1.17 -21.31
C LYS A 14 -3.93 1.97 -22.27
N THR A 15 -4.37 3.17 -22.65
CA THR A 15 -3.64 4.08 -23.55
C THR A 15 -2.34 4.56 -22.91
N ALA A 16 -2.38 4.93 -21.63
CA ALA A 16 -1.18 5.36 -20.91
C ALA A 16 -0.14 4.23 -20.81
N ALA A 17 -0.58 3.01 -20.51
CA ALA A 17 0.29 1.83 -20.48
C ALA A 17 0.91 1.55 -21.86
N MET A 18 0.13 1.66 -22.94
CA MET A 18 0.60 1.47 -24.31
C MET A 18 1.73 2.43 -24.67
N PHE A 19 1.59 3.72 -24.34
CA PHE A 19 2.67 4.70 -24.53
C PHE A 19 3.92 4.35 -23.73
N GLY A 20 3.76 3.96 -22.46
CA GLY A 20 4.88 3.54 -21.62
C GLY A 20 5.64 2.33 -22.19
N CYS A 21 4.89 1.30 -22.61
CA CYS A 21 5.42 0.09 -23.25
C CYS A 21 6.15 0.40 -24.56
N ALA A 22 5.58 1.22 -25.43
CA ALA A 22 6.20 1.61 -26.70
C ALA A 22 7.53 2.36 -26.49
N ILE A 23 7.57 3.33 -25.57
CA ILE A 23 8.80 4.06 -25.24
C ILE A 23 9.84 3.11 -24.63
N MET A 24 9.41 2.19 -23.77
CA MET A 24 10.31 1.24 -23.12
C MET A 24 10.95 0.28 -24.13
N ASN A 25 10.17 -0.38 -24.99
CA ASN A 25 10.70 -1.29 -26.02
C ASN A 25 11.53 -0.55 -27.07
N GLY A 26 11.10 0.66 -27.46
CA GLY A 26 11.88 1.53 -28.31
C GLY A 26 13.24 1.85 -27.70
N GLY A 27 13.30 2.13 -26.39
CA GLY A 27 14.53 2.37 -25.65
C GLY A 27 15.50 1.20 -25.76
N VAL A 28 15.03 -0.01 -25.39
CA VAL A 28 15.83 -1.25 -25.45
C VAL A 28 16.29 -1.57 -26.88
N PHE A 29 15.41 -1.41 -27.87
CA PHE A 29 15.77 -1.66 -29.26
C PHE A 29 16.84 -0.68 -29.75
N LEU A 30 16.69 0.62 -29.45
CA LEU A 30 17.68 1.62 -29.85
C LEU A 30 19.02 1.41 -29.13
N SER A 31 19.00 0.86 -27.92
CA SER A 31 20.20 0.49 -27.17
C SER A 31 21.10 -0.51 -27.90
N SER A 32 20.57 -1.38 -28.76
CA SER A 32 21.40 -2.29 -29.57
C SER A 32 22.35 -1.54 -30.52
N TYR A 33 21.95 -0.35 -30.97
CA TYR A 33 22.77 0.47 -31.86
C TYR A 33 23.65 1.44 -31.07
N THR A 34 23.11 2.06 -30.03
CA THR A 34 23.84 3.09 -29.27
C THR A 34 24.96 2.50 -28.41
N VAL A 35 24.82 1.25 -27.94
CA VAL A 35 25.88 0.57 -27.15
C VAL A 35 27.21 0.48 -27.91
N LYS A 36 27.17 0.37 -29.26
CA LYS A 36 28.37 0.35 -30.11
C LYS A 36 28.94 1.73 -30.43
N LYS A 37 28.16 2.80 -30.21
CA LYS A 37 28.49 4.16 -30.70
C LYS A 37 29.06 5.05 -29.61
N SER A 38 28.40 5.11 -28.47
CA SER A 38 28.83 5.97 -27.36
C SER A 38 28.10 5.61 -26.08
N LEU A 39 28.82 5.65 -24.96
CA LEU A 39 28.24 5.53 -23.63
C LEU A 39 27.12 6.55 -23.40
N VAL A 40 27.30 7.80 -23.85
CA VAL A 40 26.29 8.85 -23.65
C VAL A 40 24.98 8.50 -24.34
N TRP A 41 25.03 8.06 -25.60
CA TRP A 41 23.83 7.64 -26.34
C TRP A 41 23.19 6.39 -25.73
N PHE A 42 23.99 5.47 -25.20
CA PHE A 42 23.47 4.32 -24.46
C PHE A 42 22.76 4.73 -23.15
N LEU A 43 23.30 5.69 -22.40
CA LEU A 43 22.65 6.22 -21.20
C LEU A 43 21.32 6.93 -21.53
N VAL A 44 21.25 7.61 -22.67
CA VAL A 44 20.01 8.24 -23.14
C VAL A 44 18.95 7.18 -23.49
N THR A 45 19.30 6.14 -24.25
CA THR A 45 18.34 5.12 -24.69
C THR A 45 17.97 4.13 -23.58
N TYR A 46 18.97 3.53 -22.94
CA TYR A 46 18.76 2.50 -21.93
C TYR A 46 18.51 3.06 -20.52
N GLY A 47 19.10 4.21 -20.19
CA GLY A 47 18.88 4.83 -18.89
C GLY A 47 17.59 5.66 -18.87
N ILE A 48 17.57 6.73 -19.67
CA ILE A 48 16.48 7.72 -19.64
C ILE A 48 15.24 7.18 -20.33
N MET A 49 15.33 6.76 -21.59
CA MET A 49 14.15 6.41 -22.38
C MET A 49 13.45 5.15 -21.85
N PHE A 50 14.21 4.08 -21.59
CA PHE A 50 13.68 2.88 -20.91
C PHE A 50 13.09 3.21 -19.53
N GLY A 51 13.82 3.94 -18.68
CA GLY A 51 13.34 4.31 -17.34
C GLY A 51 12.06 5.16 -17.37
N PHE A 52 11.94 6.05 -18.36
CA PHE A 52 10.73 6.85 -18.58
C PHE A 52 9.54 5.98 -18.98
N GLY A 53 9.73 5.08 -19.96
CA GLY A 53 8.70 4.13 -20.39
C GLY A 53 8.25 3.20 -19.27
N GLN A 54 9.20 2.59 -18.54
CA GLN A 54 8.95 1.76 -17.37
C GLN A 54 8.16 2.54 -16.31
N GLY A 55 8.56 3.77 -16.03
CA GLY A 55 7.89 4.62 -15.06
C GLY A 55 6.44 4.96 -15.44
N ILE A 56 6.10 5.04 -16.72
CA ILE A 56 4.72 5.23 -17.19
C ILE A 56 3.93 3.93 -17.06
N ALA A 57 4.42 2.82 -17.59
CA ALA A 57 3.69 1.56 -17.61
C ALA A 57 3.47 0.98 -16.19
N TYR A 58 4.50 1.03 -15.33
CA TYR A 58 4.46 0.41 -14.01
C TYR A 58 3.40 1.03 -13.09
N VAL A 59 3.36 2.37 -13.00
CA VAL A 59 2.41 3.05 -12.10
C VAL A 59 0.96 2.78 -12.50
N VAL A 60 0.71 2.63 -13.80
CA VAL A 60 -0.61 2.38 -14.37
C VAL A 60 -1.05 0.95 -14.10
N ALA A 61 -0.17 -0.03 -14.28
CA ALA A 61 -0.45 -1.43 -13.95
C ALA A 61 -0.81 -1.59 -12.47
N VAL A 62 0.02 -1.04 -11.57
CA VAL A 62 -0.24 -1.07 -10.12
C VAL A 62 -1.57 -0.41 -9.77
N SER A 63 -1.84 0.76 -10.35
CA SER A 63 -3.07 1.51 -10.06
C SER A 63 -4.32 0.79 -10.55
N SER A 64 -4.24 0.09 -11.68
CA SER A 64 -5.35 -0.68 -12.26
C SER A 64 -5.72 -1.85 -11.35
N VAL A 65 -4.74 -2.63 -10.87
CA VAL A 65 -5.01 -3.74 -9.95
C VAL A 65 -5.62 -3.25 -8.62
N ILE A 66 -5.14 -2.12 -8.10
CA ILE A 66 -5.70 -1.52 -6.87
C ILE A 66 -7.16 -1.07 -7.07
N ASN A 67 -7.55 -0.66 -8.28
CA ASN A 67 -8.95 -0.32 -8.57
C ASN A 67 -9.87 -1.54 -8.44
N TRP A 68 -9.41 -2.73 -8.82
CA TRP A 68 -10.17 -3.97 -8.74
C TRP A 68 -10.33 -4.48 -7.30
N ALA A 69 -9.36 -4.21 -6.42
CA ALA A 69 -9.36 -4.70 -5.04
C ALA A 69 -8.99 -3.60 -4.02
N PRO A 70 -9.89 -2.63 -3.77
CA PRO A 70 -9.60 -1.47 -2.92
C PRO A 70 -9.48 -1.81 -1.43
N GLU A 71 -9.98 -2.96 -0.99
CA GLU A 71 -9.92 -3.39 0.42
C GLU A 71 -8.56 -4.00 0.79
N SER A 72 -7.86 -4.58 -0.19
CA SER A 72 -6.62 -5.35 -0.01
C SER A 72 -5.47 -4.77 -0.84
N VAL A 73 -5.29 -3.45 -0.74
CA VAL A 73 -4.28 -2.69 -1.48
C VAL A 73 -2.87 -3.28 -1.30
N GLY A 74 -2.53 -3.70 -0.07
CA GLY A 74 -1.22 -4.24 0.25
C GLY A 74 -0.94 -5.58 -0.43
N LEU A 75 -1.87 -6.53 -0.36
CA LEU A 75 -1.74 -7.83 -1.03
C LEU A 75 -1.53 -7.66 -2.54
N PHE A 76 -2.38 -6.88 -3.19
CA PHE A 76 -2.35 -6.76 -4.66
C PHE A 76 -1.19 -5.91 -5.16
N SER A 77 -0.84 -4.82 -4.48
CA SER A 77 0.40 -4.08 -4.80
C SER A 77 1.65 -4.91 -4.54
N GLY A 78 1.65 -5.72 -3.47
CA GLY A 78 2.70 -6.68 -3.15
C GLY A 78 2.82 -7.80 -4.19
N LEU A 79 1.72 -8.27 -4.78
CA LEU A 79 1.70 -9.26 -5.86
C LEU A 79 2.31 -8.72 -7.14
N VAL A 80 1.90 -7.51 -7.56
CA VAL A 80 2.49 -6.83 -8.73
C VAL A 80 3.97 -6.57 -8.51
N ALA A 81 4.35 -6.10 -7.32
CA ALA A 81 5.76 -5.94 -6.97
C ALA A 81 6.50 -7.28 -6.92
N GLY A 82 5.87 -8.36 -6.44
CA GLY A 82 6.41 -9.72 -6.39
C GLY A 82 6.79 -10.26 -7.77
N ALA A 83 5.97 -9.97 -8.78
CA ALA A 83 6.21 -10.39 -10.17
C ALA A 83 7.56 -9.89 -10.71
N PHE A 84 8.05 -8.71 -10.30
CA PHE A 84 9.39 -8.24 -10.66
C PHE A 84 10.50 -9.18 -10.17
N GLY A 85 10.37 -9.70 -8.94
CA GLY A 85 11.35 -10.63 -8.38
C GLY A 85 11.36 -11.97 -9.12
N VAL A 86 10.17 -12.49 -9.42
CA VAL A 86 10.01 -13.74 -10.21
C VAL A 86 10.56 -13.57 -11.62
N SER A 87 10.30 -12.43 -12.26
CA SER A 87 10.81 -12.16 -13.62
C SER A 87 12.34 -12.16 -13.66
N ALA A 88 13.01 -11.61 -12.65
CA ALA A 88 14.48 -11.63 -12.59
C ALA A 88 15.01 -13.07 -12.54
N ALA A 89 14.41 -13.93 -11.71
CA ALA A 89 14.81 -15.34 -11.62
C ALA A 89 14.64 -16.12 -12.94
N ILE A 90 13.66 -15.76 -13.78
CA ILE A 90 13.42 -16.38 -15.09
C ILE A 90 14.35 -15.80 -16.16
N PHE A 91 14.44 -14.46 -16.24
CA PHE A 91 15.16 -13.79 -17.32
C PHE A 91 16.67 -13.81 -17.13
N THR A 92 17.20 -13.82 -15.90
CA THR A 92 18.65 -13.82 -15.68
C THR A 92 19.33 -15.04 -16.31
N PRO A 93 18.91 -16.30 -16.05
CA PRO A 93 19.52 -17.47 -16.70
C PRO A 93 19.38 -17.43 -18.23
N ILE A 94 18.23 -17.01 -18.74
CA ILE A 94 17.99 -16.89 -20.19
C ILE A 94 18.97 -15.88 -20.81
N GLN A 95 19.12 -14.70 -20.21
CA GLN A 95 20.08 -13.69 -20.67
C GLN A 95 21.52 -14.19 -20.60
N THR A 96 21.88 -14.89 -19.52
CA THR A 96 23.22 -15.49 -19.38
C THR A 96 23.49 -16.52 -20.48
N HIS A 97 22.56 -17.43 -20.78
CA HIS A 97 22.74 -18.41 -21.85
C HIS A 97 22.77 -17.78 -23.25
N LEU A 98 22.03 -16.68 -23.48
CA LEU A 98 22.04 -15.98 -24.77
C LEU A 98 23.35 -15.21 -25.01
N VAL A 99 23.90 -14.58 -23.97
CA VAL A 99 25.16 -13.81 -24.07
C VAL A 99 26.36 -14.76 -24.01
N ASN A 100 26.38 -15.65 -23.02
CA ASN A 100 27.49 -16.50 -22.64
C ASN A 100 27.12 -18.01 -22.58
N PRO A 101 26.78 -18.63 -23.73
CA PRO A 101 26.45 -20.06 -23.83
C PRO A 101 27.61 -20.98 -23.40
N GLU A 102 28.85 -20.58 -23.69
CA GLU A 102 30.07 -21.35 -23.34
C GLU A 102 30.52 -21.12 -21.88
N ASN A 103 29.78 -20.31 -21.13
CA ASN A 103 30.05 -19.99 -19.73
C ASN A 103 31.49 -19.54 -19.44
N PHE A 104 32.02 -18.63 -20.27
CA PHE A 104 33.30 -17.96 -20.02
C PHE A 104 33.31 -17.31 -18.63
N GLN A 105 34.42 -17.46 -17.91
CA GLN A 105 34.58 -16.86 -16.59
C GLN A 105 34.90 -15.37 -16.69
N SER A 106 34.52 -14.61 -15.67
CA SER A 106 34.88 -13.21 -15.53
C SER A 106 36.36 -13.05 -15.19
N ASP A 107 36.97 -11.97 -15.67
CA ASP A 107 38.33 -11.57 -15.34
C ASP A 107 38.48 -11.24 -13.84
N SER A 108 39.71 -11.00 -13.37
CA SER A 108 40.00 -10.62 -11.97
C SER A 108 39.25 -9.37 -11.50
N ASP A 109 38.87 -8.50 -12.44
CA ASP A 109 38.06 -7.30 -12.19
C ASP A 109 36.54 -7.56 -12.25
N GLY A 110 36.10 -8.81 -12.47
CA GLY A 110 34.71 -9.21 -12.55
C GLY A 110 34.01 -8.90 -13.89
N TYR A 111 34.76 -8.48 -14.90
CA TYR A 111 34.23 -8.17 -16.23
C TYR A 111 34.41 -9.35 -17.21
N LEU A 112 33.45 -9.50 -18.12
CA LEU A 112 33.53 -10.44 -19.25
C LEU A 112 34.15 -9.69 -20.44
N SER A 113 35.47 -9.76 -20.56
CA SER A 113 36.25 -8.98 -21.55
C SER A 113 36.39 -9.65 -22.92
N GLU A 114 35.90 -10.89 -23.07
CA GLU A 114 35.99 -11.65 -24.32
C GLU A 114 35.24 -10.96 -25.47
N SER A 115 35.92 -10.73 -26.58
CA SER A 115 35.38 -10.01 -27.74
C SER A 115 34.13 -10.69 -28.33
N VAL A 116 34.11 -12.02 -28.33
CA VAL A 116 32.98 -12.85 -28.80
C VAL A 116 31.70 -12.60 -27.98
N LEU A 117 31.83 -12.31 -26.68
CA LEU A 117 30.69 -11.98 -25.83
C LEU A 117 30.16 -10.58 -26.12
N LEU A 118 31.07 -9.62 -26.29
CA LEU A 118 30.74 -8.22 -26.56
C LEU A 118 29.98 -8.04 -27.88
N ASP A 119 30.28 -8.86 -28.90
CA ASP A 119 29.58 -8.83 -30.18
C ASP A 119 28.13 -9.32 -30.13
N ARG A 120 27.80 -10.16 -29.14
CA ARG A 120 26.44 -10.71 -28.93
C ARG A 120 25.51 -9.75 -28.20
N VAL A 121 26.04 -8.88 -27.34
CA VAL A 121 25.26 -7.94 -26.52
C VAL A 121 24.21 -7.13 -27.32
N PRO A 122 24.55 -6.49 -28.46
CA PRO A 122 23.59 -5.81 -29.32
C PRO A 122 22.42 -6.69 -29.79
N GLN A 123 22.69 -7.94 -30.20
CA GLN A 123 21.67 -8.85 -30.70
C GLN A 123 20.71 -9.26 -29.58
N VAL A 124 21.24 -9.41 -28.35
CA VAL A 124 20.43 -9.71 -27.17
C VAL A 124 19.49 -8.56 -26.84
N PHE A 125 19.92 -7.29 -26.95
CA PHE A 125 19.01 -6.15 -26.80
C PHE A 125 17.85 -6.16 -27.80
N GLN A 126 18.12 -6.51 -29.06
CA GLN A 126 17.08 -6.63 -30.08
C GLN A 126 16.10 -7.76 -29.74
N LEU A 127 16.62 -8.95 -29.45
CA LEU A 127 15.81 -10.12 -29.09
C LEU A 127 14.94 -9.86 -27.85
N LEU A 128 15.51 -9.27 -26.80
CA LEU A 128 14.77 -8.91 -25.59
C LEU A 128 13.68 -7.88 -25.88
N SER A 129 13.94 -6.88 -26.73
CA SER A 129 12.91 -5.90 -27.11
C SER A 129 11.71 -6.57 -27.80
N PHE A 130 11.93 -7.54 -28.69
CA PHE A 130 10.85 -8.30 -29.30
C PHE A 130 10.08 -9.16 -28.28
N ILE A 131 10.78 -9.88 -27.40
CA ILE A 131 10.14 -10.68 -26.33
C ILE A 131 9.30 -9.78 -25.42
N PHE A 132 9.86 -8.65 -24.99
CA PHE A 132 9.20 -7.67 -24.14
C PHE A 132 7.98 -7.06 -24.85
N ALA A 133 8.07 -6.74 -26.14
CA ALA A 133 6.94 -6.24 -26.92
C ALA A 133 5.80 -7.26 -27.01
N ILE A 134 6.09 -8.55 -27.23
CA ILE A 134 5.07 -9.61 -27.24
C ILE A 134 4.40 -9.72 -25.87
N MET A 135 5.18 -9.85 -24.80
CA MET A 135 4.65 -9.99 -23.44
C MET A 135 3.83 -8.78 -23.01
N GLN A 136 4.28 -7.57 -23.34
CA GLN A 136 3.55 -6.34 -23.04
C GLN A 136 2.28 -6.23 -23.87
N THR A 137 2.28 -6.65 -25.14
CA THR A 137 1.08 -6.67 -25.98
C THR A 137 0.02 -7.58 -25.36
N VAL A 138 0.41 -8.78 -24.91
CA VAL A 138 -0.48 -9.69 -24.16
C VAL A 138 -0.97 -9.02 -22.88
N GLY A 139 -0.08 -8.42 -22.08
CA GLY A 139 -0.46 -7.71 -20.86
C GLY A 139 -1.44 -6.54 -21.08
N LEU A 140 -1.27 -5.78 -22.16
CA LEU A 140 -2.14 -4.64 -22.52
C LEU A 140 -3.57 -5.07 -22.86
N VAL A 141 -3.79 -6.32 -23.29
CA VAL A 141 -5.14 -6.86 -23.51
C VAL A 141 -5.91 -6.92 -22.18
N PHE A 142 -5.23 -7.22 -21.07
CA PHE A 142 -5.84 -7.42 -19.76
C PHE A 142 -5.94 -6.15 -18.90
N ILE A 143 -5.28 -5.04 -19.29
CA ILE A 143 -5.39 -3.78 -18.54
C ILE A 143 -6.76 -3.16 -18.80
N CYS A 144 -7.63 -3.21 -17.79
CA CYS A 144 -8.85 -2.42 -17.75
C CYS A 144 -9.18 -1.97 -16.32
N ASP A 145 -9.97 -0.89 -16.22
CA ASP A 145 -10.57 -0.46 -14.97
C ASP A 145 -11.88 -1.21 -14.73
N PRO A 146 -12.27 -1.44 -13.46
CA PRO A 146 -13.52 -2.09 -13.14
C PRO A 146 -14.73 -1.25 -13.61
N PRO A 147 -15.84 -1.91 -14.02
CA PRO A 147 -17.04 -1.23 -14.47
C PRO A 147 -17.65 -0.37 -13.36
N LEU A 148 -18.41 0.67 -13.74
CA LEU A 148 -18.95 1.68 -12.82
C LEU A 148 -19.86 1.06 -11.73
N GLU A 149 -20.64 0.03 -12.05
CA GLU A 149 -21.51 -0.68 -11.10
C GLU A 149 -20.72 -1.34 -9.94
N VAL A 150 -19.52 -1.86 -10.23
CA VAL A 150 -18.63 -2.42 -9.21
C VAL A 150 -18.03 -1.32 -8.34
N LYS A 151 -17.81 -0.12 -8.91
CA LYS A 151 -17.36 1.05 -8.13
C LYS A 151 -18.45 1.54 -7.19
N GLU A 152 -19.68 1.68 -7.67
CA GLU A 152 -20.82 2.13 -6.86
C GLU A 152 -21.22 1.12 -5.77
N SER A 153 -21.20 -0.17 -6.07
CA SER A 153 -21.46 -1.22 -5.07
C SER A 153 -20.35 -1.30 -4.01
N ASN A 154 -19.08 -1.13 -4.38
CA ASN A 154 -17.98 -1.00 -3.42
C ASN A 154 -18.09 0.28 -2.57
N GLU A 155 -18.60 1.36 -3.16
CA GLU A 155 -18.85 2.64 -2.47
C GLU A 155 -20.13 2.60 -1.60
N GLN A 156 -21.11 1.76 -1.92
CA GLN A 156 -22.28 1.44 -1.10
C GLN A 156 -21.99 0.42 0.01
N ARG A 157 -21.03 -0.49 -0.18
CA ARG A 157 -20.52 -1.40 0.87
C ARG A 157 -19.68 -0.66 1.91
N ARG A 158 -19.07 0.47 1.56
CA ARG A 158 -18.60 1.42 2.58
C ARG A 158 -19.85 1.88 3.34
N PRO A 159 -19.85 1.86 4.68
CA PRO A 159 -21.02 2.28 5.45
C PRO A 159 -21.41 3.70 5.01
N LYS A 160 -22.49 3.82 4.22
CA LYS A 160 -23.14 5.09 3.95
C LYS A 160 -23.88 5.43 5.23
N VAL A 161 -23.29 6.32 6.03
CA VAL A 161 -24.00 6.87 7.18
C VAL A 161 -25.17 7.65 6.61
N ARG A 162 -26.36 7.12 6.84
CA ARG A 162 -27.60 7.69 6.35
C ARG A 162 -27.83 8.92 7.21
N ARG A 163 -27.58 10.11 6.65
CA ARG A 163 -27.91 11.38 7.29
C ARG A 163 -29.42 11.38 7.54
N CYS A 164 -29.85 11.05 8.75
CA CYS A 164 -31.20 11.36 9.20
C CYS A 164 -31.25 12.88 9.29
N LEU A 165 -31.85 13.51 8.27
CA LEU A 165 -32.31 14.89 8.41
C LEU A 165 -33.35 14.87 9.52
N SER A 166 -32.94 15.24 10.73
CA SER A 166 -33.86 15.68 11.75
C SER A 166 -34.41 17.03 11.31
N ASP A 167 -35.57 17.02 10.67
CA ASP A 167 -36.44 18.19 10.63
C ASP A 167 -36.93 18.43 12.06
N SER A 168 -36.09 19.08 12.86
CA SER A 168 -36.48 19.69 14.12
C SER A 168 -35.80 21.04 14.19
N VAL A 169 -36.61 22.06 13.91
CA VAL A 169 -36.35 23.48 14.12
C VAL A 169 -35.61 23.65 15.45
N VAL A 170 -34.37 24.13 15.37
CA VAL A 170 -33.60 24.57 16.52
C VAL A 170 -34.21 25.90 16.97
N GLU A 171 -35.03 25.86 18.02
CA GLU A 171 -35.27 27.04 18.84
C GLU A 171 -33.98 27.33 19.62
N ASP A 172 -33.45 28.52 19.37
CA ASP A 172 -32.21 29.06 19.93
C ASP A 172 -32.48 29.57 21.35
N PRO A 173 -31.80 29.09 22.40
CA PRO A 173 -31.72 29.83 23.64
C PRO A 173 -30.29 30.36 23.76
N SER A 174 -30.13 31.68 23.79
CA SER A 174 -29.62 32.30 25.02
C SER A 174 -29.42 33.83 24.97
N TRP A 175 -29.66 34.40 26.15
CA TRP A 175 -29.13 35.63 26.73
C TRP A 175 -29.35 36.96 25.97
N ARG A 176 -30.35 37.74 26.40
CA ARG A 176 -30.21 39.19 26.47
C ARG A 176 -31.01 39.77 27.63
N TRP A 177 -30.32 40.60 28.39
CA TRP A 177 -30.66 41.18 29.68
C TRP A 177 -32.01 41.91 29.70
N LEU A 178 -32.79 41.66 30.75
CA LEU A 178 -33.90 42.52 31.19
C LEU A 178 -33.33 43.76 31.84
N GLY A 179 -33.76 44.94 31.36
CA GLY A 179 -33.58 46.19 32.07
C GLY A 179 -33.60 47.41 31.16
N GLU A 180 -34.74 47.73 30.54
CA GLU A 180 -35.19 49.13 30.52
C GLU A 180 -36.65 49.23 30.09
N VAL A 181 -37.37 49.97 30.92
CA VAL A 181 -38.73 50.46 30.72
C VAL A 181 -38.66 51.54 29.64
N ASP A 182 -39.45 51.44 28.57
CA ASP A 182 -40.24 52.59 28.16
C ASP A 182 -41.36 52.25 27.16
N SER A 183 -42.18 53.27 26.99
CA SER A 183 -43.61 53.29 26.80
C SER A 183 -44.06 53.57 25.35
N LYS A 184 -45.37 53.37 25.14
CA LYS A 184 -46.25 53.90 24.07
C LYS A 184 -46.35 53.11 22.76
N SER A 185 -47.59 52.69 22.46
CA SER A 185 -48.42 53.11 21.31
C SER A 185 -48.00 52.42 20.00
N GLU A 186 -48.84 51.78 19.21
CA GLU A 186 -50.20 52.13 18.81
C GLU A 186 -50.72 50.98 17.91
N SER A 187 -51.99 50.63 18.11
CA SER A 187 -53.02 50.44 17.08
C SER A 187 -52.98 49.30 16.03
N SER A 188 -54.15 48.63 15.98
CA SER A 188 -54.88 48.13 14.79
C SER A 188 -54.24 47.02 13.95
N SER A 189 -54.95 46.01 13.43
CA SER A 189 -56.36 45.65 13.43
C SER A 189 -56.52 44.31 12.71
N SER A 190 -57.61 43.61 13.04
CA SER A 190 -58.52 42.87 12.15
C SER A 190 -58.05 41.62 11.39
N ASP A 191 -58.74 40.52 11.73
CA ASP A 191 -59.49 39.63 10.82
C ASP A 191 -58.69 38.73 9.85
N SER A 192 -59.05 37.49 9.56
CA SER A 192 -60.21 36.67 9.89
C SER A 192 -59.93 35.22 9.47
N SER A 193 -60.65 34.31 10.13
CA SER A 193 -60.98 32.93 9.80
C SER A 193 -60.67 32.36 8.40
N PHE A 194 -60.05 31.18 8.36
CA PHE A 194 -60.53 30.05 7.54
C PHE A 194 -60.02 28.69 8.07
N GLN A 195 -60.93 27.85 8.56
CA GLN A 195 -60.74 26.39 8.64
C GLN A 195 -61.50 25.72 7.48
N PRO A 196 -61.10 24.51 7.05
CA PRO A 196 -61.98 23.38 7.36
C PRO A 196 -61.30 22.03 7.68
N ARG A 197 -61.82 21.41 8.76
CA ARG A 197 -62.19 20.00 9.01
C ARG A 197 -61.45 18.83 8.30
N LYS A 198 -60.76 18.05 9.16
CA LYS A 198 -60.90 16.60 9.48
C LYS A 198 -61.39 15.63 8.39
N ARG A 199 -60.58 14.59 8.13
CA ARG A 199 -61.03 13.26 7.69
C ARG A 199 -60.47 12.17 8.61
N THR A 200 -61.39 11.47 9.26
CA THR A 200 -61.21 10.37 10.20
C THR A 200 -61.04 9.03 9.48
N LYS A 201 -60.15 8.15 9.96
CA LYS A 201 -60.31 6.68 9.89
C LYS A 201 -59.75 6.02 11.15
N ASN A 202 -60.64 5.36 11.90
CA ASN A 202 -60.34 4.47 13.04
C ASN A 202 -59.56 3.21 12.60
N PRO A 203 -58.63 2.71 13.41
CA PRO A 203 -58.15 1.33 13.32
C PRO A 203 -58.99 0.36 14.17
N ARG A 204 -59.09 -0.90 13.72
CA ARG A 204 -59.82 -1.99 14.37
C ARG A 204 -59.07 -2.50 15.61
N LYS A 205 -59.81 -2.65 16.72
CA LYS A 205 -59.42 -3.41 17.93
C LYS A 205 -59.22 -4.90 17.60
N ILE A 206 -58.14 -5.49 18.10
CA ILE A 206 -58.04 -6.93 18.39
C ILE A 206 -57.67 -7.08 19.86
N ILE A 207 -58.35 -8.04 20.48
CA ILE A 207 -58.49 -8.35 21.90
C ILE A 207 -57.17 -8.88 22.47
N ALA A 208 -56.73 -8.32 23.60
CA ALA A 208 -55.55 -8.77 24.34
C ALA A 208 -55.87 -10.01 25.19
N LEU A 209 -55.08 -11.08 25.02
CA LEU A 209 -55.04 -12.21 25.94
C LEU A 209 -53.98 -11.90 27.02
N ASN A 210 -54.40 -11.78 28.27
CA ASN A 210 -53.53 -11.62 29.43
C ASN A 210 -52.73 -12.91 29.68
N VAL A 211 -51.41 -12.83 29.53
CA VAL A 211 -50.46 -13.78 30.12
C VAL A 211 -49.57 -12.97 31.07
N PRO A 212 -49.45 -13.36 32.36
CA PRO A 212 -48.68 -12.58 33.32
C PRO A 212 -47.18 -12.74 32.99
N LEU A 213 -46.55 -11.67 32.54
CA LEU A 213 -45.10 -11.58 32.51
C LEU A 213 -44.63 -11.24 33.91
N ILE A 214 -43.88 -12.16 34.50
CA ILE A 214 -43.11 -11.97 35.72
C ILE A 214 -42.16 -10.80 35.47
N GLU A 215 -42.38 -9.69 36.17
CA GLU A 215 -41.43 -8.58 36.30
C GLU A 215 -40.18 -9.12 37.01
N THR A 216 -39.09 -9.23 36.26
CA THR A 216 -37.75 -9.13 36.85
C THR A 216 -37.21 -7.77 36.45
N ASP A 217 -37.27 -6.84 37.39
CA ASP A 217 -36.61 -5.54 37.33
C ASP A 217 -35.14 -5.74 37.00
N VAL A 218 -34.76 -5.39 35.78
CA VAL A 218 -33.38 -5.06 35.44
C VAL A 218 -33.43 -3.62 34.96
N GLU A 219 -32.99 -2.72 35.84
CA GLU A 219 -32.82 -1.29 35.60
C GLU A 219 -32.26 -1.06 34.19
N PHE A 220 -33.08 -0.45 33.34
CA PHE A 220 -32.69 0.02 32.01
C PHE A 220 -32.41 1.51 32.06
N ASP A 221 -31.67 1.96 33.07
CA ASP A 221 -31.18 3.33 33.15
C ASP A 221 -29.70 3.38 32.76
N ASN A 222 -29.38 4.33 31.88
CA ASN A 222 -28.08 4.66 31.27
C ASN A 222 -27.73 3.96 29.95
N PHE A 223 -28.58 4.14 28.94
CA PHE A 223 -28.15 3.99 27.53
C PHE A 223 -28.41 5.27 26.73
N ILE A 224 -27.92 6.40 27.25
CA ILE A 224 -27.65 7.61 26.47
C ILE A 224 -26.25 8.07 26.89
N ASP A 225 -25.25 7.38 26.39
CA ASP A 225 -23.89 7.90 26.28
C ASP A 225 -23.35 7.37 24.94
N ASP A 226 -22.73 8.26 24.15
CA ASP A 226 -22.08 8.05 22.85
C ASP A 226 -22.89 8.30 21.55
N GLU A 227 -23.74 9.34 21.50
CA GLU A 227 -24.03 10.00 20.20
C GLU A 227 -22.91 10.96 19.79
N SER A 228 -22.20 11.60 20.74
CA SER A 228 -21.06 12.49 20.48
C SER A 228 -19.84 11.75 19.93
N ASP A 229 -19.65 10.49 20.31
CA ASP A 229 -18.57 9.63 19.80
C ASP A 229 -18.82 9.16 18.36
N ASN A 230 -20.08 9.17 17.90
CA ASN A 230 -20.39 8.81 16.52
C ASN A 230 -20.11 9.96 15.54
N GLU A 231 -20.37 11.23 15.90
CA GLU A 231 -20.08 12.37 15.02
C GLU A 231 -18.58 12.61 14.78
N GLU A 232 -17.72 12.39 15.78
CA GLU A 232 -16.26 12.45 15.59
C GLU A 232 -15.73 11.28 14.75
N ASN A 233 -16.30 10.09 14.89
CA ASN A 233 -15.96 8.95 14.04
C ASN A 233 -16.47 9.11 12.60
N GLU A 234 -17.51 9.93 12.38
CA GLU A 234 -18.15 10.17 11.08
C GLU A 234 -17.37 11.14 10.17
N LYS A 235 -16.61 12.08 10.74
CA LYS A 235 -15.72 13.00 9.99
C LYS A 235 -14.42 12.34 9.48
N ILE A 236 -14.09 11.13 9.92
CA ILE A 236 -12.80 10.48 9.66
C ILE A 236 -12.89 9.57 8.42
N ILE A 237 -13.39 10.10 7.31
CA ILE A 237 -13.14 9.54 5.99
C ILE A 237 -11.88 10.25 5.50
N VAL A 238 -10.81 9.49 5.22
CA VAL A 238 -9.62 10.04 4.54
C VAL A 238 -10.12 10.59 3.20
N SER A 239 -10.39 11.89 3.16
CA SER A 239 -10.85 12.59 1.96
C SER A 239 -9.77 12.39 0.91
N ASP A 240 -10.16 11.95 -0.28
CA ASP A 240 -9.24 11.77 -1.40
C ASP A 240 -8.50 13.09 -1.65
N MET A 241 -7.22 13.14 -1.28
CA MET A 241 -6.43 14.37 -1.34
C MET A 241 -5.97 14.63 -2.76
N GLY A 242 -6.14 15.88 -3.20
CA GLY A 242 -5.53 16.39 -4.42
C GLY A 242 -4.04 16.60 -4.24
N ILE A 243 -3.30 16.66 -5.35
CA ILE A 243 -1.84 16.77 -5.34
C ILE A 243 -1.30 17.97 -4.52
N LYS A 244 -1.96 19.13 -4.60
CA LYS A 244 -1.57 20.34 -3.87
C LYS A 244 -1.66 20.11 -2.36
N GLN A 245 -2.73 19.46 -1.90
CA GLN A 245 -2.93 19.12 -0.49
C GLN A 245 -1.91 18.08 -0.01
N VAL A 246 -1.58 17.09 -0.87
CA VAL A 246 -0.56 16.09 -0.54
C VAL A 246 0.81 16.75 -0.36
N LEU A 247 1.23 17.60 -1.29
CA LEU A 247 2.54 18.27 -1.21
C LEU A 247 2.64 19.29 -0.07
N GLN A 248 1.52 19.79 0.44
CA GLN A 248 1.47 20.66 1.61
C GLN A 248 1.37 19.88 2.93
N SER A 249 1.12 18.58 2.88
CA SER A 249 0.92 17.75 4.08
C SER A 249 2.24 17.34 4.72
N TRP A 250 2.32 17.46 6.04
CA TRP A 250 3.44 16.93 6.82
C TRP A 250 3.62 15.41 6.65
N THR A 251 2.54 14.66 6.47
CA THR A 251 2.62 13.20 6.24
C THR A 251 3.37 12.87 4.96
N PHE A 252 3.26 13.71 3.93
CA PHE A 252 4.01 13.51 2.69
C PHE A 252 5.51 13.63 2.93
N TYR A 253 5.97 14.68 3.61
CA TYR A 253 7.40 14.86 3.90
C TYR A 253 7.95 13.75 4.80
N ALA A 254 7.19 13.31 5.80
CA ALA A 254 7.58 12.18 6.65
C ALA A 254 7.74 10.88 5.84
N LEU A 255 6.77 10.55 4.98
CA LEU A 255 6.84 9.37 4.09
C LEU A 255 7.94 9.50 3.03
N PHE A 256 8.14 10.70 2.49
CA PHE A 256 9.16 10.99 1.50
C PHE A 256 10.57 10.75 2.07
N LEU A 257 10.84 11.27 3.28
CA LEU A 257 12.10 11.07 3.99
C LEU A 257 12.28 9.59 4.40
N THR A 258 11.21 8.95 4.86
CA THR A 258 11.28 7.52 5.21
C THR A 258 11.64 6.67 3.98
N LEU A 259 11.00 6.92 2.84
CA LEU A 259 11.26 6.23 1.58
C LEU A 259 12.67 6.54 1.05
N PHE A 260 13.13 7.79 1.19
CA PHE A 260 14.51 8.18 0.87
C PHE A 260 15.52 7.32 1.63
N CYS A 261 15.41 7.27 2.96
CA CYS A 261 16.31 6.48 3.80
C CYS A 261 16.21 4.99 3.49
N CYS A 262 14.99 4.48 3.28
CA CYS A 262 14.73 3.08 2.92
C CYS A 262 15.37 2.68 1.59
N SER A 263 15.21 3.52 0.59
CA SER A 263 15.79 3.35 -0.73
C SER A 263 17.31 3.45 -0.68
N PHE A 264 17.85 4.38 0.10
CA PHE A 264 19.30 4.56 0.23
C PHE A 264 19.98 3.32 0.80
N TYR A 265 19.57 2.83 1.98
CA TYR A 265 20.21 1.63 2.56
C TYR A 265 19.96 0.38 1.71
N GLY A 266 18.77 0.24 1.11
CA GLY A 266 18.42 -0.92 0.30
C GLY A 266 19.26 -0.99 -0.97
N ASN A 267 19.41 0.12 -1.68
CA ASN A 267 20.25 0.19 -2.87
C ASN A 267 21.74 0.07 -2.52
N LEU A 268 22.19 0.66 -1.41
CA LEU A 268 23.56 0.50 -0.92
C LEU A 268 23.87 -0.97 -0.65
N TYR A 269 22.97 -1.68 0.04
CA TYR A 269 23.07 -3.11 0.25
C TYR A 269 23.19 -3.85 -1.08
N TYR A 270 22.26 -3.61 -2.03
CA TYR A 270 22.26 -4.28 -3.35
C TYR A 270 23.55 -4.08 -4.16
N ASN A 271 24.26 -2.97 -3.98
CA ASN A 271 25.53 -2.74 -4.68
C ASN A 271 26.72 -3.46 -4.03
N LEU A 272 26.63 -3.80 -2.74
CA LEU A 272 27.79 -4.28 -1.96
C LEU A 272 27.70 -5.74 -1.55
N TYR A 273 26.51 -6.33 -1.42
CA TYR A 273 26.37 -7.66 -0.81
C TYR A 273 27.14 -8.75 -1.56
N LYS A 274 27.15 -8.72 -2.90
CA LYS A 274 27.86 -9.71 -3.74
C LYS A 274 29.38 -9.51 -3.65
N THR A 275 29.84 -8.27 -3.82
CA THR A 275 31.27 -7.96 -3.79
C THR A 275 31.88 -8.21 -2.42
N PHE A 276 31.14 -7.95 -1.34
CA PHE A 276 31.54 -8.28 0.02
C PHE A 276 31.68 -9.79 0.25
N ALA A 277 30.77 -10.59 -0.29
CA ALA A 277 30.82 -12.04 -0.09
C ALA A 277 31.97 -12.72 -0.82
N ASN A 278 32.32 -12.21 -2.01
CA ASN A 278 33.47 -12.67 -2.77
C ASN A 278 34.82 -12.41 -2.07
N THR A 279 34.85 -11.66 -0.95
CA THR A 279 36.10 -11.46 -0.20
C THR A 279 36.42 -12.62 0.75
N PHE A 280 35.46 -13.52 1.01
CA PHE A 280 35.65 -14.63 1.96
C PHE A 280 34.94 -15.93 1.57
N ILE A 281 34.18 -15.95 0.47
CA ILE A 281 33.50 -17.14 -0.07
C ILE A 281 33.99 -17.38 -1.50
N ASP A 282 34.83 -18.39 -1.68
CA ASP A 282 35.41 -18.76 -2.99
C ASP A 282 34.58 -19.85 -3.71
N ASP A 283 33.27 -19.92 -3.45
CA ASP A 283 32.35 -20.93 -4.00
C ASP A 283 31.24 -20.27 -4.82
N ASP A 284 31.49 -20.14 -6.13
CA ASP A 284 30.57 -19.50 -7.07
C ASP A 284 29.21 -20.21 -7.16
N MET A 285 29.19 -21.54 -7.03
CA MET A 285 27.95 -22.33 -7.09
C MET A 285 27.08 -22.07 -5.86
N PHE A 286 27.70 -22.05 -4.67
CA PHE A 286 27.01 -21.66 -3.44
C PHE A 286 26.47 -20.24 -3.54
N MET A 287 27.28 -19.30 -4.04
CA MET A 287 26.89 -17.89 -4.19
C MET A 287 25.72 -17.71 -5.17
N ALA A 288 25.76 -18.37 -6.32
CA ALA A 288 24.66 -18.37 -7.28
C ALA A 288 23.36 -18.95 -6.67
N GLY A 289 23.47 -20.07 -5.94
CA GLY A 289 22.34 -20.67 -5.23
C GLY A 289 21.77 -19.76 -4.13
N ALA A 290 22.64 -19.11 -3.36
CA ALA A 290 22.28 -18.17 -2.31
C ALA A 290 21.50 -16.96 -2.87
N PHE A 291 21.95 -16.40 -4.00
CA PHE A 291 21.27 -15.29 -4.66
C PHE A 291 19.92 -15.70 -5.25
N SER A 292 19.84 -16.87 -5.87
CA SER A 292 18.58 -17.43 -6.35
C SER A 292 17.58 -17.57 -5.20
N ALA A 293 17.99 -18.18 -4.08
CA ALA A 293 17.15 -18.29 -2.88
C ALA A 293 16.72 -16.91 -2.33
N GLY A 294 17.64 -15.95 -2.27
CA GLY A 294 17.36 -14.57 -1.82
C GLY A 294 16.34 -13.85 -2.70
N THR A 295 16.43 -13.97 -4.03
CA THR A 295 15.47 -13.34 -4.96
C THR A 295 14.07 -13.95 -4.87
N VAL A 296 13.95 -15.27 -4.73
CA VAL A 296 12.68 -15.96 -4.49
C VAL A 296 12.09 -15.52 -3.16
N ALA A 297 12.89 -15.49 -2.09
CA ALA A 297 12.47 -15.01 -0.79
C ALA A 297 11.99 -13.55 -0.84
N ASN A 298 12.66 -12.69 -1.60
CA ASN A 298 12.24 -11.30 -1.80
C ASN A 298 10.89 -11.20 -2.51
N ALA A 299 10.66 -11.99 -3.56
CA ALA A 299 9.39 -12.01 -4.28
C ALA A 299 8.22 -12.43 -3.36
N LEU A 300 8.40 -13.50 -2.59
CA LEU A 300 7.40 -13.98 -1.63
C LEU A 300 7.19 -13.00 -0.47
N ALA A 301 8.27 -12.39 0.03
CA ALA A 301 8.21 -11.40 1.09
C ALA A 301 7.43 -10.15 0.69
N ARG A 302 7.47 -9.72 -0.59
CA ARG A 302 6.64 -8.58 -1.07
C ARG A 302 5.15 -8.86 -0.89
N ILE A 303 4.71 -10.08 -1.17
CA ILE A 303 3.33 -10.52 -0.95
C ILE A 303 3.03 -10.60 0.56
N GLY A 304 3.94 -11.22 1.32
CA GLY A 304 3.82 -11.36 2.78
C GLY A 304 3.67 -10.02 3.49
N TRP A 305 4.55 -9.06 3.21
CA TRP A 305 4.48 -7.71 3.78
C TRP A 305 3.21 -6.97 3.36
N GLY A 306 2.75 -7.16 2.12
CA GLY A 306 1.45 -6.67 1.65
C GLY A 306 0.28 -7.16 2.51
N ILE A 307 0.22 -8.46 2.79
CA ILE A 307 -0.79 -9.08 3.66
C ILE A 307 -0.70 -8.53 5.09
N VAL A 308 0.51 -8.41 5.63
CA VAL A 308 0.74 -7.87 6.99
C VAL A 308 0.27 -6.41 7.07
N ALA A 309 0.50 -5.60 6.02
CA ALA A 309 0.05 -4.21 5.96
C ALA A 309 -1.46 -4.07 5.92
N ASP A 310 -2.14 -4.99 5.24
CA ASP A 310 -3.60 -5.02 5.17
C ASP A 310 -4.21 -5.49 6.48
N LYS A 311 -3.69 -6.57 7.09
CA LYS A 311 -4.19 -7.09 8.37
C LYS A 311 -3.87 -6.15 9.55
N PHE A 312 -2.61 -5.81 9.79
CA PHE A 312 -2.18 -5.08 10.99
C PHE A 312 -2.10 -3.58 10.77
N SER A 313 -1.08 -3.11 10.08
CA SER A 313 -0.96 -1.73 9.58
C SER A 313 0.34 -1.64 8.78
N PHE A 314 0.39 -0.76 7.79
CA PHE A 314 1.63 -0.56 7.05
C PHE A 314 2.74 0.03 7.94
N GLN A 315 2.39 0.88 8.94
CA GLN A 315 3.39 1.45 9.85
C GLN A 315 4.00 0.39 10.79
N CYS A 316 3.22 -0.59 11.24
CA CYS A 316 3.74 -1.70 12.04
C CYS A 316 4.68 -2.56 11.21
N ALA A 317 4.24 -2.93 9.99
CA ALA A 317 5.05 -3.70 9.05
C ALA A 317 6.38 -2.99 8.73
N LEU A 318 6.34 -1.69 8.40
CA LEU A 318 7.52 -0.93 8.02
C LEU A 318 8.49 -0.74 9.20
N THR A 319 7.99 -0.48 10.42
CA THR A 319 8.85 -0.41 11.61
C THR A 319 9.52 -1.75 11.88
N THR A 320 8.79 -2.88 11.78
CA THR A 320 9.39 -4.20 11.98
C THR A 320 10.48 -4.48 10.94
N ALA A 321 10.20 -4.26 9.65
CA ALA A 321 11.16 -4.50 8.58
C ALA A 321 12.42 -3.62 8.71
N THR A 322 12.26 -2.33 9.02
CA THR A 322 13.39 -1.39 9.21
C THR A 322 14.21 -1.68 10.47
N SER A 323 13.56 -2.17 11.54
CA SER A 323 14.26 -2.62 12.76
C SER A 323 15.18 -3.79 12.46
N PHE A 324 14.64 -4.83 11.79
CA PHE A 324 15.41 -6.00 11.39
C PHE A 324 16.51 -5.61 10.39
N ALA A 325 16.22 -4.76 9.40
CA ALA A 325 17.22 -4.31 8.44
C ALA A 325 18.39 -3.58 9.11
N SER A 326 18.13 -2.69 10.07
CA SER A 326 19.17 -1.95 10.79
C SER A 326 20.10 -2.90 11.56
N LEU A 327 19.54 -3.87 12.29
CA LEU A 327 20.31 -4.88 13.02
C LEU A 327 21.14 -5.76 12.08
N LEU A 328 20.53 -6.25 11.00
CA LEU A 328 21.20 -7.13 10.03
C LEU A 328 22.33 -6.39 9.30
N LEU A 329 22.13 -5.13 8.91
CA LEU A 329 23.18 -4.32 8.28
C LEU A 329 24.33 -4.02 9.23
N PHE A 330 24.03 -3.70 10.49
CA PHE A 330 25.05 -3.44 11.50
C PHE A 330 25.92 -4.69 11.77
N THR A 331 25.28 -5.86 11.78
CA THR A 331 25.95 -7.15 12.01
C THR A 331 26.50 -7.81 10.76
N MET A 332 26.21 -7.28 9.57
CA MET A 332 26.65 -7.84 8.28
C MET A 332 28.17 -8.05 8.19
N PRO A 333 29.03 -7.11 8.64
CA PRO A 333 30.48 -7.32 8.57
C PRO A 333 30.98 -8.50 9.40
N LEU A 334 30.23 -8.95 10.40
CA LEU A 334 30.62 -10.08 11.24
C LEU A 334 30.46 -11.42 10.53
N THR A 335 29.70 -11.49 9.43
CA THR A 335 29.46 -12.75 8.71
C THR A 335 30.74 -13.33 8.11
N GLN A 336 31.75 -12.50 7.85
CA GLN A 336 33.06 -12.96 7.34
C GLN A 336 33.76 -13.92 8.30
N TYR A 337 33.54 -13.78 9.62
CA TYR A 337 34.17 -14.62 10.64
C TYR A 337 33.33 -15.86 10.99
N ALA A 338 32.01 -15.81 10.77
CA ALA A 338 31.08 -16.89 11.10
C ALA A 338 30.93 -17.95 9.99
N GLY A 339 31.39 -17.64 8.77
CA GLY A 339 31.40 -18.54 7.63
C GLY A 339 30.18 -18.41 6.70
N ARG A 340 30.24 -19.17 5.59
CA ARG A 340 29.31 -19.05 4.45
C ARG A 340 27.82 -19.24 4.77
N MET A 341 27.48 -20.14 5.71
CA MET A 341 26.08 -20.40 6.07
C MET A 341 25.44 -19.23 6.83
N MET A 342 26.22 -18.54 7.66
CA MET A 342 25.77 -17.34 8.35
C MET A 342 25.46 -16.23 7.35
N TYR A 343 26.35 -16.04 6.37
CA TYR A 343 26.14 -15.09 5.29
C TYR A 343 24.86 -15.38 4.50
N LEU A 344 24.58 -16.65 4.18
CA LEU A 344 23.35 -17.05 3.49
C LEU A 344 22.09 -16.67 4.29
N VAL A 345 22.08 -16.91 5.60
CA VAL A 345 20.95 -16.55 6.46
C VAL A 345 20.75 -15.02 6.48
N TRP A 346 21.85 -14.26 6.65
CA TRP A 346 21.81 -12.79 6.63
C TRP A 346 21.33 -12.25 5.29
N LEU A 347 21.81 -12.83 4.19
CA LEU A 347 21.40 -12.51 2.82
C LEU A 347 19.89 -12.68 2.67
N ILE A 348 19.34 -13.87 2.97
CA ILE A 348 17.91 -14.13 2.81
C ILE A 348 17.07 -13.20 3.70
N LEU A 349 17.45 -13.01 4.95
CA LEU A 349 16.73 -12.12 5.88
C LEU A 349 16.76 -10.66 5.41
N MET A 350 17.89 -10.19 4.86
CA MET A 350 18.00 -8.85 4.29
C MET A 350 17.13 -8.69 3.05
N PHE A 351 17.10 -9.69 2.15
CA PHE A 351 16.21 -9.67 0.99
C PHE A 351 14.73 -9.62 1.42
N ILE A 352 14.34 -10.31 2.50
CA ILE A 352 13.00 -10.23 3.08
C ILE A 352 12.70 -8.82 3.63
N CYS A 353 13.66 -8.17 4.30
CA CYS A 353 13.47 -6.83 4.84
C CYS A 353 13.37 -5.77 3.74
N VAL A 354 14.25 -5.82 2.74
CA VAL A 354 14.26 -4.87 1.62
C VAL A 354 13.00 -5.00 0.76
N ALA A 355 12.40 -6.20 0.69
CA ALA A 355 11.10 -6.40 0.04
C ALA A 355 9.95 -5.56 0.64
N ALA A 356 10.02 -5.23 1.93
CA ALA A 356 9.03 -4.40 2.59
C ALA A 356 8.99 -2.98 1.99
N ASN A 357 10.14 -2.42 1.64
CA ASN A 357 10.23 -1.05 1.12
C ASN A 357 9.38 -0.89 -0.14
N GLN A 358 9.55 -1.77 -1.14
CA GLN A 358 8.83 -1.58 -2.41
C GLN A 358 7.32 -1.82 -2.31
N SER A 359 6.88 -2.75 -1.45
CA SER A 359 5.46 -3.12 -1.31
C SER A 359 4.67 -2.16 -0.39
N LEU A 360 5.28 -1.71 0.71
CA LEU A 360 4.58 -0.96 1.74
C LEU A 360 4.34 0.51 1.38
N PHE A 361 5.21 1.13 0.58
CA PHE A 361 5.06 2.55 0.24
C PHE A 361 3.93 2.85 -0.74
N ILE A 362 3.60 1.90 -1.63
CA ILE A 362 2.38 1.99 -2.47
C ILE A 362 1.15 1.97 -1.56
N THR A 363 1.13 1.04 -0.62
CA THR A 363 0.04 0.87 0.36
C THR A 363 -0.09 2.10 1.25
N ALA A 364 1.03 2.65 1.72
CA ALA A 364 1.07 3.86 2.53
C ALA A 364 0.51 5.06 1.76
N ALA A 365 0.89 5.24 0.49
CA ALA A 365 0.40 6.33 -0.34
C ALA A 365 -1.12 6.29 -0.51
N VAL A 366 -1.68 5.11 -0.80
CA VAL A 366 -3.13 4.94 -0.96
C VAL A 366 -3.88 5.11 0.36
N LYS A 367 -3.37 4.54 1.46
CA LYS A 367 -4.04 4.62 2.78
C LYS A 367 -3.98 6.03 3.37
N CYS A 368 -2.89 6.77 3.15
CA CYS A 368 -2.73 8.13 3.68
C CYS A 368 -3.38 9.20 2.79
N PHE A 369 -3.33 9.08 1.46
CA PHE A 369 -3.75 10.13 0.53
C PHE A 369 -5.04 9.83 -0.24
N GLY A 370 -5.58 8.62 -0.13
CA GLY A 370 -6.78 8.19 -0.82
C GLY A 370 -6.52 7.42 -2.12
N SER A 371 -7.60 6.87 -2.68
CA SER A 371 -7.59 5.98 -3.84
C SER A 371 -7.72 6.70 -5.18
N LYS A 372 -8.24 7.93 -5.19
CA LYS A 372 -8.57 8.66 -6.43
C LYS A 372 -7.34 9.08 -7.23
N HIS A 373 -6.36 9.73 -6.58
CA HIS A 373 -5.14 10.23 -7.22
C HIS A 373 -3.88 9.40 -6.91
N LYS A 374 -4.05 8.11 -6.57
CA LYS A 374 -2.97 7.22 -6.10
C LYS A 374 -1.73 7.16 -7.00
N ALA A 375 -1.92 7.10 -8.33
CA ALA A 375 -0.82 7.01 -9.29
C ALA A 375 0.09 8.24 -9.23
N ILE A 376 -0.53 9.42 -9.16
CA ILE A 376 0.16 10.71 -9.12
C ILE A 376 0.82 10.89 -7.75
N ASN A 377 0.08 10.67 -6.67
CA ASN A 377 0.57 10.83 -5.30
C ASN A 377 1.78 9.91 -5.00
N TYR A 378 1.69 8.63 -5.40
CA TYR A 378 2.81 7.69 -5.27
C TYR A 378 3.99 8.08 -6.18
N GLY A 379 3.71 8.60 -7.38
CA GLY A 379 4.74 9.11 -8.28
C GLY A 379 5.59 10.25 -7.70
N PHE A 380 5.03 11.10 -6.83
CA PHE A 380 5.81 12.12 -6.12
C PHE A 380 6.60 11.56 -4.94
N LEU A 381 6.06 10.55 -4.24
CA LEU A 381 6.82 9.87 -3.19
C LEU A 381 8.06 9.17 -3.75
N ILE A 382 7.90 8.40 -4.83
CA ILE A 382 9.00 7.63 -5.43
C ILE A 382 10.12 8.52 -6.01
N LEU A 383 9.88 9.82 -6.20
CA LEU A 383 10.93 10.75 -6.60
C LEU A 383 12.10 10.75 -5.60
N SER A 384 11.83 10.49 -4.31
CA SER A 384 12.87 10.37 -3.29
C SER A 384 13.86 9.24 -3.58
N THR A 385 13.42 8.15 -4.24
CA THR A 385 14.31 7.04 -4.59
C THR A 385 15.31 7.44 -5.67
N THR A 386 14.89 8.27 -6.64
CA THR A 386 15.79 8.84 -7.65
C THR A 386 16.87 9.72 -7.01
N ILE A 387 16.47 10.60 -6.08
CA ILE A 387 17.42 11.45 -5.35
C ILE A 387 18.40 10.57 -4.55
N SER A 388 17.89 9.54 -3.86
CA SER A 388 18.74 8.62 -3.09
C SER A 388 19.75 7.87 -3.98
N GLY A 389 19.36 7.47 -5.20
CA GLY A 389 20.22 6.74 -6.12
C GLY A 389 21.34 7.61 -6.70
N ILE A 390 21.04 8.86 -7.04
CA ILE A 390 22.05 9.83 -7.48
C ILE A 390 23.08 10.07 -6.36
N MET A 391 22.60 10.28 -5.13
CA MET A 391 23.46 10.47 -3.97
C MET A 391 24.31 9.22 -3.68
N LEU A 392 23.71 8.03 -3.79
CA LEU A 392 24.39 6.76 -3.59
C LEU A 392 25.53 6.56 -4.60
N SER A 393 25.31 6.87 -5.88
CA SER A 393 26.33 6.71 -6.92
C SER A 393 27.60 7.51 -6.61
N ALA A 394 27.43 8.77 -6.15
CA ALA A 394 28.55 9.61 -5.73
C ALA A 394 29.29 9.07 -4.50
N ILE A 395 28.54 8.54 -3.52
CA ILE A 395 29.11 7.99 -2.28
C ILE A 395 29.83 6.67 -2.55
N CYS A 396 29.25 5.73 -3.30
CA CYS A 396 29.86 4.44 -3.58
C CYS A 396 31.18 4.55 -4.35
N GLN A 397 31.28 5.47 -5.32
CA GLN A 397 32.52 5.64 -6.09
C GLN A 397 33.68 6.21 -5.26
N THR A 398 33.38 7.13 -4.33
CA THR A 398 34.42 7.88 -3.59
C THR A 398 34.75 7.29 -2.24
N LEU A 399 33.77 6.68 -1.57
CA LEU A 399 33.85 6.29 -0.18
C LEU A 399 34.26 4.82 -0.03
N LEU A 400 33.85 3.94 -0.95
CA LEU A 400 34.15 2.51 -0.87
C LEU A 400 35.67 2.23 -0.83
N SER A 401 36.44 2.93 -1.67
CA SER A 401 37.90 2.79 -1.74
C SER A 401 38.63 3.36 -0.52
N LYS A 402 38.00 4.26 0.25
CA LYS A 402 38.62 4.92 1.41
C LYS A 402 38.30 4.26 2.73
N ILE A 403 37.07 3.79 2.93
CA ILE A 403 36.61 3.27 4.23
C ILE A 403 36.37 1.76 4.23
N GLY A 404 36.35 1.09 3.08
CA GLY A 404 36.14 -0.36 3.00
C GLY A 404 34.71 -0.82 3.35
N TYR A 405 34.45 -2.11 3.22
CA TYR A 405 33.10 -2.68 3.32
C TYR A 405 32.45 -2.54 4.70
N THR A 406 33.21 -2.75 5.78
CA THR A 406 32.70 -2.70 7.17
C THR A 406 31.99 -1.37 7.46
N TRP A 407 32.67 -0.26 7.19
CA TRP A 407 32.13 1.08 7.46
C TRP A 407 31.01 1.47 6.50
N MET A 408 31.02 0.93 5.27
CA MET A 408 29.91 1.11 4.33
C MET A 408 28.62 0.44 4.85
N PHE A 409 28.69 -0.79 5.36
CA PHE A 409 27.53 -1.46 5.97
C PHE A 409 27.06 -0.78 7.25
N ILE A 410 27.98 -0.28 8.09
CA ILE A 410 27.62 0.52 9.27
C ILE A 410 26.89 1.80 8.86
N SER A 411 27.37 2.49 7.81
CA SER A 411 26.68 3.67 7.28
C SER A 411 25.27 3.34 6.78
N ALA A 412 25.09 2.18 6.12
CA ALA A 412 23.79 1.67 5.70
C ALA A 412 22.86 1.44 6.89
N ALA A 413 23.40 0.88 7.99
CA ALA A 413 22.65 0.63 9.21
C ALA A 413 22.16 1.92 9.88
N ILE A 414 22.94 3.01 9.82
CA ILE A 414 22.53 4.34 10.29
C ILE A 414 21.34 4.84 9.46
N PHE A 415 21.39 4.74 8.13
CA PHE A 415 20.26 5.11 7.28
C PHE A 415 19.02 4.24 7.51
N ALA A 416 19.19 2.94 7.78
CA ALA A 416 18.10 2.06 8.17
C ALA A 416 17.49 2.44 9.53
N PHE A 417 18.32 2.87 10.49
CA PHE A 417 17.85 3.39 11.77
C PHE A 417 17.11 4.73 11.62
N LEU A 418 17.62 5.64 10.79
CA LEU A 418 16.91 6.88 10.44
C LEU A 418 15.56 6.59 9.78
N ALA A 419 15.48 5.59 8.90
CA ALA A 419 14.22 5.11 8.33
C ALA A 419 13.25 4.59 9.40
N LEU A 420 13.75 3.89 10.41
CA LEU A 420 12.95 3.44 11.55
C LEU A 420 12.39 4.61 12.36
N VAL A 421 13.23 5.60 12.70
CA VAL A 421 12.82 6.79 13.44
C VAL A 421 11.75 7.57 12.67
N THR A 422 11.98 7.82 11.39
CA THR A 422 11.04 8.54 10.52
C THR A 422 9.73 7.75 10.29
N THR A 423 9.79 6.43 10.24
CA THR A 423 8.59 5.57 10.24
C THR A 423 7.79 5.72 11.53
N CYS A 424 8.44 5.78 12.69
CA CYS A 424 7.78 6.02 13.96
C CYS A 424 7.13 7.40 14.00
N VAL A 425 7.80 8.45 13.51
CA VAL A 425 7.23 9.79 13.35
C VAL A 425 6.00 9.77 12.46
N THR A 426 6.00 8.98 11.38
CA THR A 426 4.86 8.82 10.46
C THR A 426 3.59 8.30 11.17
N ARG A 427 3.70 7.62 12.32
CA ARG A 427 2.53 7.20 13.11
C ARG A 427 1.83 8.38 13.80
N TYR A 428 2.58 9.42 14.15
CA TYR A 428 2.08 10.58 14.86
C TYR A 428 1.51 11.66 13.95
N THR A 429 1.66 11.52 12.62
CA THR A 429 1.13 12.48 11.67
C THR A 429 -0.39 12.43 11.59
N PRO A 430 -1.06 13.52 11.13
CA PRO A 430 -2.52 13.60 11.12
C PRO A 430 -3.19 12.43 10.41
N GLN A 431 -2.74 12.10 9.20
CA GLN A 431 -3.25 10.98 8.40
C GLN A 431 -2.81 9.62 8.97
N GLY A 432 -1.62 9.53 9.56
CA GLY A 432 -1.13 8.31 10.21
C GLY A 432 -1.98 7.90 11.42
N ARG A 433 -2.37 8.87 12.26
CA ARG A 433 -3.24 8.64 13.43
C ARG A 433 -4.61 8.13 13.02
N VAL A 434 -5.23 8.75 12.02
CA VAL A 434 -6.54 8.36 11.49
C VAL A 434 -6.61 6.86 11.16
N ILE A 435 -5.60 6.34 10.49
CA ILE A 435 -5.53 4.91 10.12
C ILE A 435 -5.44 4.01 11.35
N SER A 436 -4.64 4.43 12.35
CA SER A 436 -4.47 3.68 13.59
C SER A 436 -5.75 3.64 14.45
N ILE A 437 -6.49 4.75 14.49
CA ILE A 437 -7.74 4.89 15.25
C ILE A 437 -8.84 4.02 14.61
N LYS A 438 -9.01 4.11 13.29
CA LYS A 438 -10.01 3.34 12.54
C LYS A 438 -9.87 1.83 12.77
N LYS A 439 -8.63 1.31 12.80
CA LYS A 439 -8.39 -0.12 13.07
C LYS A 439 -8.66 -0.51 14.52
N ARG A 440 -8.37 0.37 15.49
CA ARG A 440 -8.71 0.12 16.90
C ARG A 440 -10.23 0.08 17.11
N ALA A 441 -10.97 1.00 16.49
CA ALA A 441 -12.43 1.02 16.52
C ALA A 441 -13.03 -0.25 15.90
N ILE A 442 -12.57 -0.67 14.72
CA ILE A 442 -13.01 -1.91 14.07
C ILE A 442 -12.72 -3.14 14.95
N LYS A 443 -11.54 -3.20 15.58
CA LYS A 443 -11.18 -4.32 16.49
C LYS A 443 -12.05 -4.34 17.74
N LYS A 444 -12.41 -3.17 18.29
CA LYS A 444 -13.34 -3.03 19.42
C LYS A 444 -14.74 -3.53 19.04
N ASN A 445 -15.24 -3.12 17.87
CA ASN A 445 -16.53 -3.54 17.34
C ASN A 445 -16.58 -5.05 17.05
N LEU A 446 -15.57 -5.63 16.40
CA LEU A 446 -15.48 -7.08 16.17
C LEU A 446 -15.45 -7.88 17.47
N LYS A 447 -14.72 -7.42 18.50
CA LYS A 447 -14.74 -8.04 19.82
C LYS A 447 -16.14 -7.96 20.44
N LYS A 448 -16.81 -6.81 20.34
CA LYS A 448 -18.18 -6.60 20.83
C LYS A 448 -19.16 -7.55 20.12
N THR A 449 -19.14 -7.61 18.79
CA THR A 449 -19.98 -8.51 17.99
C THR A 449 -19.73 -9.97 18.33
N LYS A 450 -18.47 -10.40 18.44
CA LYS A 450 -18.10 -11.78 18.80
C LYS A 450 -18.56 -12.14 20.22
N MET A 451 -18.50 -11.18 21.14
CA MET A 451 -19.06 -11.32 22.48
C MET A 451 -20.58 -11.49 22.42
N TYR A 452 -21.31 -10.66 21.66
CA TYR A 452 -22.75 -10.82 21.46
C TYR A 452 -23.11 -12.16 20.81
N THR A 453 -22.35 -12.65 19.83
CA THR A 453 -22.63 -13.96 19.20
C THR A 453 -22.39 -15.11 20.17
N LEU A 454 -21.36 -15.01 21.01
CA LEU A 454 -21.11 -15.98 22.08
C LEU A 454 -22.22 -15.97 23.13
N THR A 455 -22.70 -14.78 23.54
CA THR A 455 -23.80 -14.65 24.49
C THR A 455 -25.12 -15.16 23.91
N LEU A 456 -25.42 -14.88 22.64
CA LEU A 456 -26.58 -15.41 21.92
C LEU A 456 -26.52 -16.92 21.80
N ASN A 457 -25.37 -17.49 21.41
CA ASN A 457 -25.21 -18.95 21.33
C ASN A 457 -25.31 -19.62 22.70
N TYR A 458 -24.79 -18.98 23.77
CA TYR A 458 -24.92 -19.47 25.13
C TYR A 458 -26.38 -19.41 25.64
N ALA A 459 -27.11 -18.33 25.33
CA ALA A 459 -28.53 -18.20 25.64
C ALA A 459 -29.37 -19.25 24.87
N PHE A 460 -29.04 -19.52 23.61
CA PHE A 460 -29.70 -20.54 22.78
C PHE A 460 -29.45 -21.98 23.27
N ASP A 461 -28.27 -22.25 23.83
CA ASP A 461 -27.93 -23.58 24.36
C ASP A 461 -28.61 -23.84 25.72
N ARG A 462 -28.87 -22.78 26.50
CA ARG A 462 -29.65 -22.84 27.75
C ARG A 462 -31.15 -22.97 27.54
N SER A 463 -31.66 -22.47 26.41
CA SER A 463 -33.06 -22.59 26.00
C SER A 463 -33.34 -23.82 25.15
N ARG A 464 -32.48 -24.86 25.18
CA ARG A 464 -32.83 -26.18 24.61
C ARG A 464 -34.12 -26.65 25.25
N PRO A 465 -35.23 -26.72 24.50
CA PRO A 465 -36.45 -27.17 25.10
C PRO A 465 -36.37 -28.70 25.25
N SER A 466 -36.97 -29.21 26.32
CA SER A 466 -37.06 -30.64 26.60
C SER A 466 -37.64 -31.38 25.39
N SER A 467 -37.28 -32.66 25.21
CA SER A 467 -37.54 -33.46 24.00
C SER A 467 -38.99 -33.47 23.47
N CYS A 468 -39.97 -32.98 24.22
CA CYS A 468 -41.36 -32.82 23.78
C CYS A 468 -41.60 -31.61 22.86
N ASP A 469 -40.90 -30.48 23.01
CA ASP A 469 -41.18 -29.27 22.22
C ASP A 469 -40.60 -29.32 20.81
N LYS A 470 -39.62 -30.21 20.57
CA LYS A 470 -39.07 -30.46 19.23
C LYS A 470 -40.11 -31.05 18.28
N LEU A 471 -41.09 -31.79 18.80
CA LEU A 471 -42.16 -32.39 17.98
C LEU A 471 -43.21 -31.35 17.56
N LEU A 472 -43.45 -30.34 18.41
CA LEU A 472 -44.48 -29.31 18.19
C LEU A 472 -44.01 -28.20 17.22
N ILE A 473 -42.69 -27.94 17.15
CA ILE A 473 -42.12 -27.01 16.18
C ILE A 473 -42.00 -27.65 14.78
N LEU A 474 -41.73 -28.95 14.69
CA LEU A 474 -41.68 -29.67 13.41
C LEU A 474 -43.07 -29.86 12.78
N LEU A 475 -44.15 -29.93 13.57
CA LEU A 475 -45.52 -30.01 13.07
C LEU A 475 -46.14 -28.66 12.65
N ARG A 476 -45.44 -27.54 12.84
CA ARG A 476 -45.85 -26.22 12.32
C ARG A 476 -45.20 -25.86 10.98
N PHE A 477 -44.28 -26.69 10.49
CA PHE A 477 -43.57 -26.49 9.22
C PHE A 477 -43.77 -27.63 8.21
N ALA A 478 -44.73 -28.52 8.46
CA ALA A 478 -45.35 -29.41 7.47
C ALA A 478 -46.81 -28.97 7.30
#